data_AF-A0A958FCV3-F1
#
_entry.id   AF-A0A958FCV3-F1
#
_cell.length_a   1.000
_cell.length_b   1.000
_cell.length_c   1.000
_cell.angle_alpha   90.00
_cell.angle_beta   90.00
_cell.angle_gamma   90.00
#
_symmetry.space_group_name_H-M   'P 1'
#
loop_
_entity.id
_entity.type
_entity.pdbx_description
1 polymer ?
#
loop_
_entity_poly.entity_id
_entity_poly.type
_entity_poly.pdbx_seq_one_letter_code
_entity_poly.pdbx_strand_id
1 'polypeptide(L)'
;PEPLRRLRRLLYCGEWIQSHALHVYMLHAPDFLGYESVLHMAKDFRPLVEEALQLKKTGNALMELLGGRAIHPINVTVGGFYKIPPVSAFRALGDSLKWARDAAVRMVQVVSDFPFPQLERDYEFVALHHPDEYAILDG
;
A
#
# COMPACT_ATOMS: atom_id res chain seq x y z
N PRO A 1 -18.98 -15.21 3.54
CA PRO A 1 -19.73 -14.31 4.45
C PRO A 1 -19.16 -12.90 4.46
N GLU A 2 -20.03 -11.90 4.55
CA GLU A 2 -19.67 -10.49 4.39
C GLU A 2 -18.61 -9.99 5.40
N PRO A 3 -18.66 -10.32 6.71
CA PRO A 3 -17.60 -9.92 7.65
C PRO A 3 -16.21 -10.45 7.28
N LEU A 4 -16.11 -11.69 6.77
CA LEU A 4 -14.85 -12.30 6.36
C LEU A 4 -14.32 -11.68 5.06
N ARG A 5 -15.22 -11.32 4.14
CA ARG A 5 -14.87 -10.59 2.91
C ARG A 5 -14.20 -9.26 3.25
N ARG A 6 -14.78 -8.48 4.17
CA ARG A 6 -14.19 -7.21 4.62
C ARG A 6 -12.82 -7.38 5.26
N LEU A 7 -12.61 -8.45 6.04
CA LEU A 7 -11.28 -8.74 6.59
C LEU A 7 -10.27 -9.09 5.49
N ARG A 8 -10.65 -9.89 4.48
CA ARG A 8 -9.77 -10.16 3.32
C ARG A 8 -9.43 -8.87 2.57
N ARG A 9 -10.42 -8.00 2.34
CA ARG A 9 -10.21 -6.70 1.70
C ARG A 9 -9.24 -5.84 2.52
N LEU A 10 -9.43 -5.80 3.84
CA LEU A 10 -8.54 -5.08 4.75
C LEU A 10 -7.10 -5.61 4.69
N LEU A 11 -6.91 -6.93 4.62
CA LEU A 11 -5.59 -7.54 4.45
C LEU A 11 -4.94 -7.08 3.13
N TYR A 12 -5.67 -7.13 2.02
CA TYR A 12 -5.18 -6.63 0.73
C TYR A 12 -4.84 -5.15 0.75
N CYS A 13 -5.65 -4.30 1.40
CA CYS A 13 -5.31 -2.89 1.57
C CYS A 13 -3.98 -2.70 2.32
N GLY A 14 -3.70 -3.52 3.35
CA GLY A 14 -2.41 -3.51 4.03
C GLY A 14 -1.24 -3.87 3.12
N GLU A 15 -1.42 -4.90 2.28
CA GLU A 15 -0.43 -5.31 1.27
C GLU A 15 -0.19 -4.20 0.24
N TRP A 16 -1.25 -3.56 -0.27
CA TRP A 16 -1.13 -2.47 -1.24
C TRP A 16 -0.43 -1.26 -0.66
N ILE A 17 -0.78 -0.84 0.56
CA ILE A 17 -0.12 0.29 1.24
C ILE A 17 1.39 0.04 1.33
N GLN A 18 1.81 -1.14 1.79
CA GLN A 18 3.25 -1.41 1.93
C GLN A 18 3.96 -1.57 0.59
N SER A 19 3.31 -2.25 -0.37
CA SER A 19 3.89 -2.58 -1.67
C SER A 19 4.03 -1.34 -2.54
N HIS A 20 2.97 -0.54 -2.65
CA HIS A 20 2.96 0.64 -3.50
C HIS A 20 3.84 1.75 -2.92
N ALA A 21 3.86 1.95 -1.59
CA ALA A 21 4.77 2.91 -0.97
C ALA A 21 6.23 2.56 -1.25
N LEU A 22 6.60 1.28 -1.14
CA LEU A 22 7.93 0.79 -1.49
C LEU A 22 8.23 1.05 -2.97
N HIS A 23 7.33 0.62 -3.86
CA HIS A 23 7.52 0.69 -5.31
C HIS A 23 7.67 2.14 -5.80
N VAL A 24 6.75 3.02 -5.39
CA VAL A 24 6.73 4.41 -5.82
C VAL A 24 7.97 5.16 -5.33
N TYR A 25 8.27 5.10 -4.04
CA TYR A 25 9.33 5.94 -3.46
C TYR A 25 10.73 5.34 -3.51
N MET A 26 10.86 4.02 -3.38
CA MET A 26 12.17 3.38 -3.25
C MET A 26 12.68 2.84 -4.57
N LEU A 27 11.78 2.51 -5.50
CA LEU A 27 12.14 1.93 -6.80
C LEU A 27 11.99 2.96 -7.93
N HIS A 28 10.87 3.68 -8.01
CA HIS A 28 10.64 4.62 -9.13
C HIS A 28 11.16 6.04 -8.91
N ALA A 29 10.92 6.63 -7.74
CA ALA A 29 11.30 8.03 -7.50
C ALA A 29 12.79 8.32 -7.74
N PRO A 30 13.75 7.44 -7.36
CA PRO A 30 15.16 7.65 -7.67
C PRO A 30 15.41 7.80 -9.19
N ASP A 31 14.79 6.97 -10.02
CA ASP A 31 14.96 7.01 -11.48
C ASP A 31 14.46 8.35 -12.06
N PHE A 32 13.28 8.82 -11.64
CA PHE A 32 12.71 10.08 -12.10
C PHE A 32 13.54 11.30 -11.67
N LEU A 33 14.20 11.22 -10.53
CA LEU A 33 14.99 12.30 -9.94
C LEU A 33 16.50 12.18 -10.24
N GLY A 34 16.92 11.16 -10.99
CA GLY A 34 18.30 10.98 -11.43
C GLY A 34 19.26 10.43 -10.36
N TYR A 35 18.76 9.71 -9.35
CA TYR A 35 19.56 9.06 -8.31
C TYR A 35 19.76 7.58 -8.59
N GLU A 36 20.95 7.04 -8.27
CA GLU A 36 21.25 5.60 -8.41
C GLU A 36 20.42 4.70 -7.47
N SER A 37 19.96 5.25 -6.35
CA SER A 37 19.13 4.51 -5.39
C SER A 37 18.42 5.45 -4.42
N VAL A 38 17.42 4.92 -3.72
CA VAL A 38 16.75 5.61 -2.61
C VAL A 38 17.73 6.07 -1.52
N LEU A 39 18.85 5.37 -1.31
CA LEU A 39 19.86 5.74 -0.32
C LEU A 39 20.63 7.00 -0.73
N HIS A 40 20.89 7.18 -2.03
CA HIS A 40 21.48 8.41 -2.56
C HIS A 40 20.47 9.55 -2.49
N MET A 41 19.23 9.31 -2.92
CA MET A 41 18.12 10.27 -2.86
C MET A 41 17.86 10.76 -1.43
N ALA A 42 18.01 9.88 -0.42
CA ALA A 42 17.78 10.22 0.99
C ALA A 42 18.73 11.31 1.53
N LYS A 43 19.84 11.61 0.87
CA LYS A 43 20.74 12.71 1.29
C LYS A 43 20.08 14.07 1.08
N ASP A 44 19.28 14.21 0.02
CA ASP A 44 18.63 15.47 -0.36
C ASP A 44 17.13 15.46 0.00
N PHE A 45 16.49 14.29 -0.04
CA PHE A 45 15.05 14.10 0.18
C PHE A 45 14.74 13.25 1.41
N ARG A 46 15.53 13.40 2.48
CA ARG A 46 15.39 12.61 3.72
C ARG A 46 13.94 12.55 4.27
N PRO A 47 13.21 13.67 4.43
CA PRO A 47 11.87 13.63 5.01
C PRO A 47 10.89 12.80 4.16
N LEU A 48 11.05 12.84 2.84
CA LEU A 48 10.22 12.08 1.90
C LEU A 48 10.45 10.57 2.05
N VAL A 49 11.72 10.16 2.16
CA VAL A 49 12.10 8.76 2.34
C VAL A 49 11.62 8.23 3.71
N GLU A 50 11.72 9.05 4.76
CA GLU A 50 11.21 8.69 6.09
C GLU A 50 9.68 8.54 6.10
N GLU A 51 8.93 9.44 5.44
CA GLU A 51 7.48 9.31 5.27
C GLU A 51 7.11 8.03 4.51
N ALA A 52 7.82 7.71 3.42
CA ALA A 52 7.61 6.48 2.66
C ALA A 52 7.85 5.21 3.49
N LEU A 53 8.92 5.19 4.29
CA LEU A 53 9.21 4.08 5.21
C LEU A 53 8.11 3.92 6.27
N GLN A 54 7.60 5.02 6.81
CA GLN A 54 6.52 5.01 7.78
C GLN A 54 5.18 4.55 7.17
N LEU A 55 4.91 4.92 5.92
CA LEU A 55 3.75 4.41 5.16
C LEU A 55 3.86 2.90 4.96
N LYS A 56 5.04 2.43 4.52
CA LYS A 56 5.33 1.00 4.39
C LYS A 56 5.15 0.24 5.71
N LYS A 57 5.67 0.80 6.81
CA LYS A 57 5.54 0.23 8.16
C LYS A 57 4.08 0.11 8.60
N THR A 58 3.24 1.09 8.24
CA THR A 58 1.82 1.07 8.56
C THR A 58 1.08 -0.07 7.83
N GLY A 59 1.36 -0.27 6.54
CA GLY A 59 0.83 -1.42 5.79
C GLY A 59 1.31 -2.76 6.36
N ASN A 60 2.59 -2.86 6.69
CA ASN A 60 3.17 -4.04 7.34
C ASN A 60 2.49 -4.37 8.69
N ALA A 61 2.20 -3.37 9.52
CA ALA A 61 1.54 -3.58 10.81
C ALA A 61 0.14 -4.19 10.64
N LEU A 62 -0.59 -3.79 9.59
CA LEU A 62 -1.89 -4.38 9.27
C LEU A 62 -1.75 -5.83 8.78
N MET A 63 -0.74 -6.10 7.95
CA MET A 63 -0.39 -7.45 7.48
C MET A 63 0.03 -8.36 8.63
N GLU A 64 0.80 -7.88 9.60
CA GLU A 64 1.17 -8.64 10.80
C GLU A 64 -0.05 -8.92 11.68
N LEU A 65 -0.88 -7.90 11.93
CA LEU A 65 -2.07 -8.03 12.77
C LEU A 65 -3.03 -9.10 12.23
N LEU A 66 -3.38 -9.02 10.95
CA LEU A 66 -4.42 -9.88 10.36
C LEU A 66 -3.86 -11.07 9.59
N GLY A 67 -2.71 -10.93 8.95
CA GLY A 67 -2.04 -12.01 8.21
C GLY A 67 -1.09 -12.84 9.06
N GLY A 68 -0.76 -12.40 10.29
CA GLY A 68 0.16 -13.06 11.22
C GLY A 68 1.65 -12.81 10.93
N ARG A 69 1.99 -12.36 9.73
CA ARG A 69 3.33 -11.93 9.28
C ARG A 69 3.20 -10.84 8.24
N ALA A 70 4.13 -9.88 8.22
CA ALA A 70 4.18 -8.84 7.20
C ALA A 70 4.39 -9.42 5.79
N ILE A 71 5.22 -10.47 5.71
CA ILE A 71 5.61 -11.14 4.47
C ILE A 71 5.18 -12.60 4.58
N HIS A 72 4.58 -13.13 3.50
CA HIS A 72 3.99 -14.47 3.45
C HIS A 72 3.02 -14.73 4.61
N PRO A 73 1.82 -14.10 4.58
CA PRO A 73 0.84 -14.23 5.65
C PRO A 73 0.42 -15.69 5.84
N ILE A 74 0.38 -16.13 7.09
CA ILE A 74 0.12 -17.53 7.49
C ILE A 74 -1.26 -17.72 8.12
N ASN A 75 -1.98 -16.63 8.38
CA ASN A 75 -3.25 -16.66 9.11
C ASN A 75 -4.49 -16.89 8.20
N VAL A 76 -4.33 -16.82 6.88
CA VAL A 76 -5.42 -17.06 5.91
C VAL A 76 -5.64 -18.56 5.73
N THR A 77 -6.90 -18.98 5.68
CA THR A 77 -7.27 -20.39 5.42
C THR A 77 -8.52 -20.48 4.55
N VAL A 78 -8.80 -21.67 4.01
CA VAL A 78 -10.05 -21.93 3.28
C VAL A 78 -11.23 -21.62 4.20
N GLY A 79 -12.14 -20.77 3.72
CA GLY A 79 -13.30 -20.35 4.49
C GLY A 79 -13.07 -19.18 5.47
N GLY A 80 -11.84 -18.71 5.71
CA GLY A 80 -11.63 -17.58 6.63
C GLY A 80 -10.19 -17.38 7.10
N PHE A 81 -10.01 -17.28 8.42
CA PHE A 81 -8.72 -17.06 9.09
C PHE A 81 -8.59 -18.03 10.26
N TYR A 82 -7.37 -18.48 10.58
CA TYR A 82 -7.12 -19.31 11.76
C TYR A 82 -7.43 -18.57 13.06
N LYS A 83 -7.11 -17.27 13.12
CA LYS A 83 -7.41 -16.40 14.25
C LYS A 83 -7.85 -15.02 13.77
N ILE A 84 -8.95 -14.50 14.30
CA ILE A 84 -9.34 -13.11 14.08
C ILE A 84 -8.91 -12.29 15.32
N PRO A 85 -8.08 -11.24 15.17
CA PRO A 85 -7.71 -10.37 16.28
C PRO A 85 -8.91 -9.68 16.94
N PRO A 86 -8.82 -9.26 18.21
CA PRO A 86 -9.89 -8.50 18.84
C PRO A 86 -10.02 -7.11 18.20
N VAL A 87 -11.23 -6.54 18.23
CA VAL A 87 -11.53 -5.21 17.67
C VAL A 87 -10.62 -4.11 18.26
N SER A 88 -10.22 -4.24 19.52
CA SER A 88 -9.28 -3.30 20.17
C SER A 88 -7.94 -3.23 19.46
N ALA A 89 -7.43 -4.36 18.94
CA ALA A 89 -6.17 -4.39 18.21
C ALA A 89 -6.26 -3.66 16.86
N PHE A 90 -7.40 -3.75 16.17
CA PHE A 90 -7.65 -2.96 14.95
C PHE A 90 -7.77 -1.47 15.26
N ARG A 91 -8.48 -1.11 16.35
CA ARG A 91 -8.62 0.29 16.77
C ARG A 91 -7.28 0.94 17.10
N ALA A 92 -6.33 0.17 17.64
CA ALA A 92 -4.98 0.66 17.93
C ALA A 92 -4.21 1.10 16.67
N LEU A 93 -4.53 0.58 15.48
CA LEU A 93 -3.95 1.03 14.20
C LEU A 93 -4.68 2.23 13.59
N GLY A 94 -5.81 2.65 14.15
CA GLY A 94 -6.72 3.61 13.53
C GLY A 94 -6.06 4.95 13.19
N ASP A 95 -5.27 5.52 14.10
CA ASP A 95 -4.63 6.82 13.86
C ASP A 95 -3.46 6.71 12.89
N SER A 96 -2.69 5.62 12.93
CA SER A 96 -1.66 5.35 11.92
C SER A 96 -2.27 5.18 10.52
N LEU A 97 -3.42 4.51 10.41
CA LEU A 97 -4.11 4.34 9.12
C LEU A 97 -4.70 5.65 8.59
N LYS A 98 -5.23 6.53 9.45
CA LYS A 98 -5.66 7.89 9.04
C LYS A 98 -4.48 8.71 8.55
N TRP A 99 -3.37 8.69 9.28
CA TRP A 99 -2.13 9.34 8.85
C TRP A 99 -1.65 8.78 7.51
N ALA A 100 -1.68 7.45 7.33
CA ALA A 100 -1.25 6.78 6.11
C ALA A 100 -2.10 7.17 4.90
N ARG A 101 -3.42 7.34 5.07
CA ARG A 101 -4.31 7.89 4.05
C ARG A 101 -3.85 9.28 3.61
N ASP A 102 -3.59 10.16 4.57
CA ASP A 102 -3.20 11.53 4.27
C ASP A 102 -1.79 11.59 3.63
N ALA A 103 -0.88 10.71 4.06
CA ALA A 103 0.44 10.53 3.44
C ALA A 103 0.34 9.99 2.00
N ALA A 104 -0.57 9.05 1.74
CA ALA A 104 -0.80 8.55 0.38
C ALA A 104 -1.32 9.64 -0.57
N VAL A 105 -2.15 10.56 -0.08
CA VAL A 105 -2.58 11.73 -0.88
C VAL A 105 -1.41 12.66 -1.19
N ARG A 106 -0.56 12.95 -0.20
CA ARG A 106 0.67 13.74 -0.44
C ARG A 106 1.62 13.05 -1.41
N MET A 107 1.73 11.73 -1.33
CA MET A 107 2.52 10.95 -2.29
C MET A 107 2.05 11.18 -3.72
N VAL A 108 0.74 11.12 -3.98
CA VAL A 108 0.19 11.41 -5.30
C VAL A 108 0.58 12.82 -5.79
N GLN A 109 0.54 13.82 -4.91
CA GLN A 109 0.92 15.19 -5.25
C GLN A 109 2.42 15.32 -5.59
N VAL A 110 3.29 14.64 -4.84
CA VAL A 110 4.74 14.65 -5.12
C VAL A 110 5.02 13.99 -6.47
N VAL A 111 4.43 12.82 -6.72
CA VAL A 111 4.74 12.07 -7.94
C VAL A 111 4.07 12.65 -9.18
N SER A 112 2.99 13.43 -9.04
CA SER A 112 2.37 14.11 -10.20
C SER A 112 3.28 15.14 -10.84
N ASP A 113 4.28 15.64 -10.10
CA ASP A 113 5.25 16.62 -10.60
C ASP A 113 6.47 15.96 -11.28
N PHE A 114 6.54 14.63 -11.30
CA PHE A 114 7.66 13.92 -11.94
C PHE A 114 7.61 14.05 -13.46
N PRO A 115 8.77 14.05 -14.14
CA PRO A 115 8.84 14.20 -15.59
C PRO A 115 8.43 12.89 -16.29
N PHE A 116 7.12 12.64 -16.38
CA PHE A 116 6.59 11.54 -17.18
C PHE A 116 6.65 11.88 -18.67
N PRO A 117 7.19 11.00 -19.52
CA PRO A 117 7.14 11.20 -20.95
C PRO A 117 5.69 11.11 -21.44
N GLN A 118 5.32 11.94 -22.41
CA GLN A 118 4.05 11.77 -23.12
C GLN A 118 4.15 10.49 -23.97
N LEU A 119 3.50 9.42 -23.51
CA LEU A 119 3.49 8.12 -24.16
C LEU A 119 2.05 7.73 -24.49
N GLU A 120 1.69 7.86 -25.76
CA GLU A 120 0.45 7.32 -26.31
C GLU A 120 0.79 6.10 -27.17
N ARG A 121 0.10 4.98 -26.92
CA ARG A 121 0.23 3.75 -27.70
C ARG A 121 -1.17 3.26 -28.04
N ASP A 122 -1.35 2.80 -29.27
CA ASP A 122 -2.55 2.09 -29.70
C ASP A 122 -2.55 0.71 -29.02
N TYR A 123 -3.11 0.67 -27.81
CA TYR A 123 -3.12 -0.49 -26.93
C TYR A 123 -4.48 -0.57 -26.24
N GLU A 124 -5.08 -1.76 -26.26
CA GLU A 124 -6.32 -2.01 -25.55
C GLU A 124 -6.02 -2.24 -24.07
N PHE A 125 -6.48 -1.31 -23.22
CA PHE A 125 -6.39 -1.44 -21.77
C PHE A 125 -7.68 -2.06 -21.23
N VAL A 126 -7.54 -3.16 -20.49
CA VAL A 126 -8.65 -3.84 -19.82
C VAL A 126 -8.46 -3.78 -18.32
N ALA A 127 -9.55 -3.58 -17.58
CA ALA A 127 -9.55 -3.62 -16.12
C ALA A 127 -10.83 -4.30 -15.64
N LEU A 128 -10.71 -4.96 -14.49
CA LEU A 128 -11.83 -5.48 -13.73
C LEU A 128 -12.62 -4.33 -13.11
N HIS A 129 -13.95 -4.46 -13.03
CA HIS A 129 -14.86 -3.41 -12.56
C HIS A 129 -15.93 -3.99 -11.66
N HIS A 130 -16.02 -3.41 -10.47
CA HIS A 130 -17.09 -3.66 -9.52
C HIS A 130 -17.87 -2.36 -9.27
N PRO A 131 -19.22 -2.38 -9.21
CA PRO A 131 -20.05 -1.16 -9.11
C PRO A 131 -19.73 -0.26 -7.92
N ASP A 132 -19.38 -0.86 -6.78
CA ASP A 132 -19.29 -0.13 -5.50
C ASP A 132 -17.87 0.03 -4.95
N GLU A 133 -16.88 -0.66 -5.51
CA GLU A 133 -15.52 -0.66 -4.95
C GLU A 133 -14.46 -0.99 -6.00
N TYR A 134 -13.20 -0.68 -5.69
CA TYR A 134 -12.10 -1.15 -6.52
C TYR A 134 -12.07 -2.69 -6.54
N ALA A 135 -12.04 -3.28 -7.73
CA ALA A 135 -12.15 -4.73 -8.00
C ALA A 135 -10.90 -5.52 -7.54
N ILE A 136 -10.69 -5.60 -6.23
CA ILE A 136 -9.56 -6.32 -5.62
C ILE A 136 -9.86 -7.81 -5.44
N LEU A 137 -11.09 -8.15 -5.03
CA LEU A 137 -11.46 -9.50 -4.61
C LEU A 137 -12.27 -10.27 -5.65
N ASP A 138 -13.26 -9.62 -6.27
CA ASP A 138 -14.35 -10.32 -6.97
C ASP A 138 -14.47 -9.95 -8.46
N GLY A 139 -13.48 -9.20 -8.99
CA GLY A 139 -13.47 -8.69 -10.36
C GLY A 139 -14.47 -7.59 -10.65
#